data_AF-A0A1M4SB85-F1
#
_entry.id   AF-A0A1M4SB85-F1
#
_cell.length_a   1.000
_cell.length_b   1.000
_cell.length_c   1.000
_cell.angle_alpha   90.00
_cell.angle_beta   90.00
_cell.angle_gamma   90.00
#
_symmetry.space_group_name_H-M   'P 1'
#
loop_
_entity.id
_entity.type
_entity.pdbx_description
1 polymer ?
#
loop_
_entity_poly.entity_id
_entity_poly.type
_entity_poly.pdbx_seq_one_letter_code
_entity_poly.pdbx_strand_id
1 'polypeptide(L)' 'MEENKEFELNLSEETLKLLEDYAAEKGTTPEDVAEYIIYEFLRNQIHVIEKRSQETGVPVNELVSMQFGRILNYLRDQKH' A
#
# COMPACT_ATOMS: atom_id res chain seq x y z
N MET A 1 -1.60 -16.31 -18.19
CA MET A 1 -0.50 -16.12 -17.22
C MET A 1 -0.67 -14.71 -16.74
N GLU A 2 -1.17 -14.49 -15.52
CA GLU A 2 -1.09 -13.16 -14.93
C GLU A 2 0.40 -12.87 -14.75
N GLU A 3 0.93 -12.00 -15.59
CA GLU A 3 2.25 -11.41 -15.36
C GLU A 3 2.21 -10.86 -13.93
N ASN A 4 3.14 -11.32 -13.08
CA ASN A 4 3.38 -10.67 -11.79
C ASN A 4 3.84 -9.26 -12.11
N LYS A 5 2.88 -8.34 -12.29
CA LYS A 5 3.14 -6.93 -12.51
C LYS A 5 3.82 -6.42 -11.25
N GLU A 6 5.11 -6.17 -11.35
CA GLU A 6 5.87 -5.50 -10.32
C GLU A 6 5.48 -4.02 -10.35
N PHE A 7 4.97 -3.52 -9.22
CA PHE A 7 4.66 -2.11 -9.04
C PHE A 7 5.64 -1.54 -8.03
N GLU A 8 6.20 -0.38 -8.35
CA GLU A 8 7.07 0.34 -7.44
C GLU A 8 6.24 1.12 -6.41
N LEU A 9 6.50 0.86 -5.13
CA LEU A 9 5.93 1.61 -4.01
C LEU A 9 6.86 2.76 -3.66
N ASN A 10 6.45 3.98 -4.01
CA ASN A 10 7.14 5.20 -3.66
C ASN A 10 6.46 5.81 -2.43
N LEU A 11 6.82 5.28 -1.26
CA LEU A 11 6.25 5.71 0.01
C LEU A 11 6.83 7.06 0.43
N SER A 12 5.96 7.98 0.84
CA SER A 12 6.39 9.23 1.46
C SER A 12 7.13 8.96 2.77
N GLU A 13 7.99 9.88 3.21
CA GLU A 13 8.67 9.79 4.51
C GLU A 13 7.67 9.61 5.67
N GLU A 14 6.52 10.28 5.60
CA GLU A 14 5.44 10.13 6.58
C GLU A 14 4.87 8.71 6.60
N THR A 15 4.63 8.12 5.42
CA THR A 15 4.12 6.75 5.31
C THR A 15 5.15 5.71 5.74
N LEU A 16 6.43 5.93 5.46
CA LEU A 16 7.53 5.09 5.94
C LEU A 16 7.59 5.10 7.47
N LYS A 17 7.56 6.29 8.08
CA LYS A 17 7.53 6.41 9.54
C LYS A 17 6.31 5.72 10.15
N LEU A 18 5.12 5.92 9.56
CA LEU A 18 3.90 5.25 10.00
C LEU A 18 4.02 3.72 9.92
N LEU A 19 4.70 3.22 8.88
CA LEU A 19 4.91 1.79 8.67
C LEU A 19 5.83 1.22 9.74
N GLU A 20 6.92 1.92 10.06
CA GLU A 20 7.84 1.57 11.14
C GLU A 20 7.14 1.56 12.50
N ASP A 21 6.38 2.61 12.81
CA ASP A 21 5.64 2.73 14.08
C ASP A 21 4.62 1.58 14.23
N TYR A 22 3.84 1.31 13.18
CA TYR A 22 2.84 0.25 13.21
C TYR A 22 3.46 -1.15 13.29
N ALA A 23 4.59 -1.38 12.61
CA ALA A 23 5.33 -2.63 12.70
C ALA A 23 5.86 -2.86 14.13
N ALA A 24 6.45 -1.83 14.75
CA ALA A 24 6.92 -1.88 16.13
C ALA A 24 5.77 -2.21 17.11
N GLU A 25 4.61 -1.58 16.95
CA GLU A 25 3.41 -1.87 17.76
C GLU A 25 2.87 -3.30 17.62
N LYS A 26 3.15 -3.96 16.50
CA LYS A 26 2.73 -5.33 16.20
C LYS A 26 3.82 -6.35 16.53
N GLY A 27 5.03 -5.91 16.86
CA GLY A 27 6.18 -6.78 17.14
C GLY A 27 6.67 -7.50 15.88
N THR A 28 6.60 -6.86 14.72
CA THR A 28 7.00 -7.39 13.40
C THR A 28 7.88 -6.35 12.68
N THR A 29 8.29 -6.63 11.45
CA THR A 29 9.13 -5.74 10.65
C THR A 29 8.29 -4.86 9.72
N PRO A 30 8.79 -3.68 9.30
CA PRO A 30 8.16 -2.87 8.26
C PRO A 30 7.90 -3.65 6.97
N GLU A 31 8.83 -4.53 6.60
CA GLU A 31 8.74 -5.39 5.42
C GLU A 31 7.57 -6.37 5.51
N ASP A 32 7.41 -7.06 6.65
CA ASP A 32 6.30 -8.00 6.87
C ASP A 32 4.94 -7.28 6.77
N VAL A 33 4.83 -6.07 7.33
CA VAL A 33 3.62 -5.26 7.22
C VAL A 33 3.37 -4.83 5.78
N ALA A 34 4.40 -4.40 5.06
CA ALA A 34 4.27 -4.00 3.67
C ALA A 34 3.82 -5.18 2.79
N GLU A 35 4.43 -6.35 2.95
CA GLU A 35 4.04 -7.59 2.27
C GLU A 35 2.59 -7.97 2.57
N TYR A 36 2.19 -7.90 3.83
CA TYR A 36 0.80 -8.13 4.25
C TYR A 36 -0.18 -7.17 3.54
N ILE A 37 0.11 -5.88 3.53
CA ILE A 37 -0.73 -4.88 2.86
C ILE A 37 -0.82 -5.15 1.35
N ILE A 38 0.31 -5.48 0.72
CA ILE A 38 0.37 -5.76 -0.71
C ILE A 38 -0.47 -6.99 -1.05
N TYR A 39 -0.27 -8.09 -0.31
CA TYR A 39 -0.87 -9.37 -0.60
C TYR A 39 -2.37 -9.38 -0.30
N GLU A 40 -2.78 -8.89 0.86
CA GLU A 40 -4.18 -8.98 1.31
C GLU A 40 -5.07 -7.89 0.69
N PHE A 41 -4.52 -6.70 0.44
CA PHE A 41 -5.33 -5.55 0.02
C PHE A 41 -5.03 -5.09 -1.41
N LEU A 42 -3.78 -4.79 -1.73
CA LEU A 42 -3.46 -4.09 -2.99
C LEU A 42 -3.53 -4.99 -4.21
N ARG A 43 -3.07 -6.25 -4.12
CA ARG A 43 -3.05 -7.20 -5.25
C ARG A 43 -4.43 -7.33 -5.91
N ASN A 44 -5.48 -7.45 -5.10
CA ASN A 44 -6.86 -7.55 -5.57
C ASN A 44 -7.43 -6.22 -6.12
N GLN A 45 -6.80 -5.09 -5.82
CA GLN A 45 -7.24 -3.75 -6.23
C GLN A 45 -6.52 -3.22 -7.48
N ILE A 46 -5.45 -3.86 -7.94
CA ILE A 46 -4.61 -3.38 -9.06
C ILE A 46 -5.45 -3.01 -10.29
N HIS A 47 -6.32 -3.89 -10.76
CA HIS A 47 -7.17 -3.63 -11.94
C HIS A 47 -8.04 -2.36 -11.82
N VAL A 48 -8.53 -2.05 -10.62
CA VAL A 48 -9.33 -0.85 -10.33
C VAL A 48 -8.43 0.38 -10.30
N ILE A 49 -7.23 0.26 -9.74
CA ILE A 49 -6.24 1.34 -9.71
C ILE A 49 -5.78 1.69 -11.14
N GLU A 50 -5.55 0.69 -11.99
CA GLU A 50 -5.20 0.89 -13.40
C GLU A 50 -6.32 1.61 -14.16
N LYS A 51 -7.57 1.18 -13.98
CA LYS A 51 -8.73 1.86 -14.58
C LYS A 51 -8.80 3.33 -14.11
N ARG A 52 -8.60 3.56 -12.82
CA ARG A 52 -8.64 4.91 -12.24
C ARG A 52 -7.51 5.80 -12.74
N SER A 53 -6.33 5.23 -12.97
CA SER A 53 -5.21 5.92 -13.61
C SER A 53 -5.58 6.41 -15.00
N GLN A 54 -6.23 5.57 -15.81
CA GLN A 54 -6.72 5.95 -17.14
C GLN A 54 -7.79 7.05 -17.10
N GLU A 55 -8.69 7.00 -16.11
CA GLU A 55 -9.78 7.99 -15.95
C GLU A 55 -9.29 9.35 -15.46
N THR A 56 -8.25 9.37 -14.61
CA THR A 56 -7.80 10.60 -13.92
C THR A 56 -6.49 11.17 -14.48
N GLY A 57 -5.73 10.37 -15.24
CA GLY A 57 -4.38 10.72 -15.70
C GLY A 57 -3.30 10.61 -14.62
N VAL A 58 -3.65 10.23 -13.38
CA VAL A 58 -2.67 10.04 -12.30
C VAL A 58 -1.93 8.72 -12.52
N PRO A 59 -0.59 8.67 -12.42
CA PRO A 59 0.20 7.44 -12.58
C PRO A 59 -0.23 6.30 -11.65
N VAL A 60 -0.20 5.06 -12.14
CA VAL A 60 -0.59 3.86 -11.37
C VAL A 60 0.24 3.74 -10.09
N ASN A 61 1.55 3.92 -10.16
CA ASN A 61 2.45 3.83 -8.99
C ASN A 61 2.13 4.88 -7.92
N GLU A 62 1.73 6.10 -8.32
CA GLU A 62 1.29 7.13 -7.38
C GLU A 62 -0.01 6.72 -6.70
N LEU A 63 -1.00 6.23 -7.45
CA LEU A 63 -2.27 5.75 -6.89
C LEU A 63 -2.08 4.53 -5.97
N VAL A 64 -1.19 3.60 -6.32
CA VAL A 64 -0.83 2.45 -5.47
C VAL A 64 -0.19 2.93 -4.17
N SER A 65 0.76 3.86 -4.24
CA SER A 65 1.46 4.41 -3.06
C SER A 65 0.49 5.18 -2.14
N MET A 66 -0.43 5.97 -2.72
CA MET A 66 -1.50 6.63 -1.97
C MET A 66 -2.43 5.61 -1.29
N GLN A 67 -2.80 4.54 -1.99
CA GLN A 67 -3.69 3.53 -1.46
C GLN A 67 -3.03 2.72 -0.35
N PHE A 68 -1.73 2.41 -0.48
CA PHE A 68 -0.93 1.81 0.58
C PHE A 68 -1.02 2.64 1.87
N GLY A 69 -0.74 3.94 1.80
CA GLY A 69 -0.81 4.83 2.96
C GLY A 69 -2.19 4.90 3.60
N ARG A 70 -3.27 4.85 2.79
CA ARG A 70 -4.65 4.80 3.31
C ARG A 70 -4.96 3.50 4.04
N ILE A 71 -4.54 2.36 3.49
CA ILE A 71 -4.72 1.05 4.12
C ILE A 71 -3.95 1.00 5.45
N LEU A 72 -2.70 1.46 5.45
CA LEU A 72 -1.89 1.49 6.66
C LEU A 72 -2.52 2.35 7.77
N ASN A 73 -3.01 3.55 7.44
CA ASN A 73 -3.75 4.38 8.40
C ASN A 73 -5.01 3.68 8.91
N TYR A 74 -5.80 3.08 8.01
CA TYR A 74 -6.99 2.32 8.40
C TYR A 74 -6.67 1.18 9.37
N LEU A 75 -5.62 0.40 9.10
CA LEU A 75 -5.17 -0.71 9.95
C LEU A 75 -4.72 -0.23 11.33
N ARG A 76 -4.04 0.92 11.40
CA ARG A 76 -3.67 1.54 12.68
C ARG A 76 -4.90 2.02 13.44
N ASP A 77 -5.84 2.69 12.78
CA ASP A 77 -7.00 3.29 13.41
C ASP A 77 -8.04 2.25 13.88
N GLN A 78 -8.08 1.05 13.29
CA GLN A 78 -8.90 -0.09 13.77
C GLN A 78 -8.54 -0.57 15.18
N LYS A 79 -7.39 -0.16 15.74
CA LYS A 79 -6.93 -0.53 17.08
C LYS A 79 -7.48 0.38 18.19
N HIS A 80 -8.23 1.44 17.86
CA HIS A 80 -8.80 2.40 18.81
C HIS A 80 -10.31 2.23 19.04
#